data_AF-A0A1Y1ZJK0-F1
#
_entry.id   AF-A0A1Y1ZJK0-F1
#
_cell.length_a   1.000
_cell.length_b   1.000
_cell.length_c   1.000
_cell.angle_alpha   90.00
_cell.angle_beta   90.00
_cell.angle_gamma   90.00
#
_symmetry.space_group_name_H-M   'P 1'
#
loop_
_entity.id
_entity.type
_entity.pdbx_description
1 polymer ?
#
loop_
_entity_poly.entity_id
_entity_poly.type
_entity_poly.pdbx_seq_one_letter_code
_entity_poly.pdbx_strand_id
1 'polypeptide(L)'
;MRLIQHQFHPQRPKTTTSSASSNSTMAPRTLIYLLTLAVGSLSLTSAAALPDANPVAAPVPFSIPENVEILDLRTDEDKLSNPLSKRTNGAVYVCKGIKFDASEGCKLIYTSFNAPTNLVNTDYNNVISSAGADEGTVCQFYDGFYNGDCGGQGSLYINHPGKDDFRQYSWNNGAGTWNDITSCIKCTW
;
A
#
# COMPACT_ATOMS: atom_id res chain seq x y z
N MET A 1 -8.28 -24.02 -70.30
CA MET A 1 -8.54 -25.45 -70.08
C MET A 1 -9.14 -25.59 -68.68
N ARG A 2 -10.43 -25.93 -68.59
CA ARG A 2 -11.15 -26.16 -67.33
C ARG A 2 -10.69 -27.48 -66.73
N LEU A 3 -10.59 -27.57 -65.40
CA LEU A 3 -11.21 -28.69 -64.68
C LEU A 3 -11.55 -28.27 -63.24
N ILE A 4 -12.73 -28.72 -62.82
CA ILE A 4 -13.51 -28.37 -61.65
C ILE A 4 -13.56 -29.63 -60.74
N GLN A 5 -13.88 -29.42 -59.45
CA GLN A 5 -14.48 -30.39 -58.51
C GLN A 5 -13.54 -31.43 -57.85
N HIS A 6 -13.74 -31.90 -56.61
CA HIS A 6 -14.94 -32.01 -55.77
C HIS A 6 -14.61 -31.98 -54.26
N GLN A 7 -15.61 -31.51 -53.50
CA GLN A 7 -15.82 -31.59 -52.05
C GLN A 7 -15.79 -33.01 -51.48
N PHE A 8 -15.38 -33.18 -50.21
CA PHE A 8 -15.92 -34.24 -49.34
C PHE A 8 -15.87 -33.82 -47.86
N HIS A 9 -17.06 -33.63 -47.27
CA HIS A 9 -17.34 -33.74 -45.83
C HIS A 9 -17.93 -35.12 -45.59
N PRO A 10 -17.64 -35.76 -44.44
CA PRO A 10 -18.70 -36.45 -43.72
C PRO A 10 -18.75 -36.14 -42.22
N GLN A 11 -19.97 -36.24 -41.72
CA GLN A 11 -20.48 -35.91 -40.40
C GLN A 11 -20.18 -36.96 -39.30
N ARG A 12 -20.26 -36.47 -38.06
CA ARG A 12 -20.50 -37.10 -36.73
C ARG A 12 -20.80 -38.61 -36.63
N PRO A 13 -20.49 -39.15 -35.44
CA PRO A 13 -21.55 -39.73 -34.61
C PRO A 13 -21.73 -39.02 -33.26
N LYS A 14 -23.00 -38.82 -32.87
CA LYS A 14 -23.46 -38.58 -31.49
C LYS A 14 -23.47 -39.93 -30.77
N THR A 15 -22.96 -39.96 -29.54
CA THR A 15 -23.32 -41.00 -28.57
C THR A 15 -23.64 -40.34 -27.24
N THR A 16 -24.94 -40.26 -26.98
CA THR A 16 -25.57 -40.18 -25.67
C THR A 16 -25.11 -41.38 -24.82
N THR A 17 -24.97 -41.25 -23.49
CA THR A 17 -25.66 -42.07 -22.46
C THR A 17 -25.07 -41.82 -21.05
N SER A 18 -26.00 -41.68 -20.10
CA SER A 18 -25.92 -41.92 -18.65
C SER A 18 -25.16 -40.97 -17.71
N SER A 19 -25.95 -40.03 -17.21
CA SER A 19 -26.20 -39.80 -15.78
C SER A 19 -25.88 -40.95 -14.81
N ALA A 20 -25.03 -40.66 -13.82
CA ALA A 20 -25.10 -41.19 -12.45
C ALA A 20 -24.25 -40.29 -11.52
N SER A 21 -24.72 -39.08 -11.25
CA SER A 21 -24.20 -38.31 -10.12
C SER A 21 -24.96 -38.78 -8.88
N SER A 22 -24.27 -39.49 -8.00
CA SER A 22 -24.80 -39.87 -6.68
C SER A 22 -25.08 -38.59 -5.90
N ASN A 23 -26.36 -38.30 -5.69
CA ASN A 23 -26.81 -37.36 -4.68
C ASN A 23 -26.40 -37.91 -3.31
N SER A 24 -25.36 -37.33 -2.72
CA SER A 24 -25.06 -37.48 -1.30
C SER A 24 -26.21 -36.87 -0.50
N THR A 25 -27.00 -37.74 0.10
CA THR A 25 -28.12 -37.39 0.97
C THR A 25 -27.64 -36.45 2.08
N MET A 26 -28.15 -35.23 2.04
CA MET A 26 -28.06 -34.23 3.11
C MET A 26 -28.42 -34.87 4.45
N ALA A 27 -27.53 -34.75 5.42
CA ALA A 27 -27.88 -34.78 6.83
C ALA A 27 -28.28 -33.36 7.25
N PRO A 28 -29.49 -33.18 7.81
CA PRO A 28 -29.70 -32.08 8.74
C PRO A 28 -30.36 -32.66 9.98
N ARG A 29 -29.54 -33.12 10.93
CA ARG A 29 -30.01 -33.30 12.31
C ARG A 29 -29.66 -32.04 13.07
N THR A 30 -30.60 -31.12 12.98
CA THR A 30 -30.93 -30.08 13.95
C THR A 30 -30.60 -30.53 15.37
N LEU A 31 -29.60 -29.90 15.97
CA LEU A 31 -29.47 -29.83 17.42
C LEU A 31 -29.30 -28.35 17.78
N ILE A 32 -30.44 -27.71 18.00
CA ILE A 32 -30.57 -26.38 18.56
C ILE A 32 -30.29 -26.53 20.05
N TYR A 33 -29.10 -26.11 20.51
CA TYR A 33 -28.86 -25.89 21.93
C TYR A 33 -29.11 -24.42 22.27
N LEU A 34 -30.17 -24.23 23.04
CA LEU A 34 -30.60 -22.99 23.67
C LEU A 34 -29.73 -22.65 24.90
N LEU A 35 -29.58 -21.34 25.09
CA LEU A 35 -29.32 -20.62 26.35
C LEU A 35 -27.97 -20.84 27.07
N THR A 36 -27.18 -19.77 27.17
CA THR A 36 -27.26 -18.84 28.31
C THR A 36 -26.54 -17.52 28.00
N LEU A 37 -27.29 -16.43 27.96
CA LEU A 37 -26.74 -15.07 28.04
C LEU A 37 -26.43 -14.80 29.52
N ALA A 38 -25.18 -14.97 29.93
CA ALA A 38 -24.70 -14.40 31.18
C ALA A 38 -24.32 -12.93 30.92
N VAL A 39 -25.28 -12.02 31.14
CA VAL A 39 -25.03 -10.58 31.18
C VAL A 39 -24.35 -10.28 32.52
N GLY A 40 -23.06 -10.56 32.60
CA GLY A 40 -22.22 -10.17 33.72
C GLY A 40 -21.85 -8.70 33.59
N SER A 41 -22.63 -7.84 34.23
CA SER A 41 -22.25 -6.45 34.48
C SER A 41 -21.05 -6.43 35.43
N LEU A 42 -19.84 -6.36 34.87
CA LEU A 42 -18.64 -6.01 35.62
C LEU A 42 -18.44 -4.50 35.52
N SER A 43 -18.79 -3.83 36.61
CA SER A 43 -18.42 -2.46 36.90
C SER A 43 -16.91 -2.31 36.78
N LEU A 44 -16.47 -1.42 35.89
CA LEU A 44 -15.13 -0.85 35.95
C LEU A 44 -14.95 -0.19 37.32
N THR A 45 -13.76 -0.33 37.91
CA THR A 45 -12.85 0.77 38.30
C THR A 45 -12.04 0.33 39.53
N SER A 46 -10.73 0.26 39.38
CA SER A 46 -9.82 0.89 40.35
C SER A 46 -8.48 1.10 39.66
N ALA A 47 -8.34 2.26 39.01
CA ALA A 47 -7.04 2.84 38.78
C ALA A 47 -6.42 3.10 40.16
N ALA A 48 -5.31 2.44 40.45
CA ALA A 48 -4.46 2.85 41.56
C ALA A 48 -4.01 4.29 41.28
N ALA A 49 -4.44 5.20 42.14
CA ALA A 49 -4.07 6.60 42.10
C ALA A 49 -2.55 6.73 42.31
N LEU A 50 -1.84 7.14 41.26
CA LEU A 50 -0.53 7.78 41.39
C LEU A 50 -0.75 9.19 41.94
N PRO A 51 0.09 9.67 42.88
CA PRO A 51 -0.08 11.00 43.43
C PRO A 51 0.34 12.06 42.38
N ASP A 52 -0.60 12.98 42.14
CA ASP A 52 -0.40 14.35 41.65
C ASP A 52 0.42 14.55 40.36
N ALA A 53 -0.20 14.25 39.22
CA ALA A 53 0.16 14.92 37.97
C ALA A 53 -0.69 16.19 37.84
N ASN A 54 -0.07 17.31 38.19
CA ASN A 54 -0.45 18.69 37.88
C ASN A 54 -1.31 18.78 36.60
N PRO A 55 -2.50 19.43 36.59
CA PRO A 55 -3.32 19.52 35.40
C PRO A 55 -2.56 20.27 34.30
N VAL A 56 -2.12 19.54 33.27
CA VAL A 56 -1.50 20.12 32.07
C VAL A 56 -2.59 20.94 31.38
N ALA A 57 -2.53 22.25 31.59
CA ALA A 57 -3.30 23.22 30.83
C ALA A 57 -3.10 22.94 29.32
N ALA A 58 -4.17 23.09 28.55
CA ALA A 58 -4.19 22.88 27.11
C ALA A 58 -2.95 23.52 26.43
N PRO A 59 -2.35 22.87 25.42
CA PRO A 59 -1.15 23.38 24.77
C PRO A 59 -1.47 24.76 24.16
N VAL A 60 -0.89 25.80 24.76
CA VAL A 60 -0.93 27.14 24.20
C VAL A 60 -0.23 27.11 22.84
N PRO A 61 -0.82 27.66 21.76
CA PRO A 61 -0.14 27.78 20.50
C PRO A 61 1.09 28.67 20.68
N PHE A 62 2.28 28.13 20.41
CA PHE A 62 3.49 28.93 20.38
C PHE A 62 3.48 29.74 19.07
N SER A 63 3.34 31.06 19.17
CA SER A 63 3.66 31.95 18.06
C SER A 63 5.17 32.16 18.04
N ILE A 64 5.83 31.68 16.98
CA ILE A 64 7.22 32.03 16.71
C ILE A 64 7.22 33.48 16.20
N PRO A 65 7.88 34.44 16.88
CA PRO A 65 8.01 35.80 16.39
C PRO A 65 8.71 35.83 15.02
N GLU A 66 8.25 36.66 14.09
CA GLU A 66 8.82 36.79 12.72
C GLU A 66 10.28 37.27 12.69
N ASN A 67 10.82 37.67 13.84
CA ASN A 67 12.15 38.22 14.05
C ASN A 67 13.08 37.33 14.89
N VAL A 68 12.80 36.02 14.99
CA VAL A 68 13.76 35.06 15.57
C VAL A 68 14.76 34.65 14.50
N GLU A 69 15.98 35.18 14.62
CA GLU A 69 17.14 34.64 13.90
C GLU A 69 17.41 33.22 14.41
N ILE A 70 17.12 32.22 13.58
CA ILE A 70 17.43 30.82 13.88
C ILE A 70 18.95 30.70 13.83
N LEU A 71 19.59 30.73 15.00
CA LEU A 71 21.03 30.56 15.11
C LEU A 71 21.40 29.15 14.67
N ASP A 72 21.98 29.05 13.48
CA ASP A 72 22.53 27.79 12.96
C ASP A 72 23.81 27.45 13.72
N LEU A 73 23.68 26.58 14.73
CA LEU A 73 24.75 26.13 15.61
C LEU A 73 25.81 25.25 14.93
N ARG A 74 25.65 24.95 13.63
CA ARG A 74 26.65 24.19 12.87
C ARG A 74 27.89 25.05 12.61
N THR A 75 29.06 24.42 12.70
CA THR A 75 30.33 25.06 12.37
C THR A 75 30.39 25.39 10.87
N ASP A 76 31.25 26.35 10.49
CA ASP A 76 31.41 26.69 9.07
C ASP A 76 31.97 25.50 8.28
N GLU A 77 32.87 24.71 8.87
CA GLU A 77 33.26 23.41 8.34
C GLU A 77 32.09 22.43 8.17
N ASP A 78 31.14 22.35 9.09
CA ASP A 78 29.95 21.47 8.96
C ASP A 78 29.00 21.95 7.85
N LYS A 79 28.88 23.27 7.66
CA LYS A 79 28.11 23.88 6.56
C LYS A 79 28.80 23.67 5.21
N LEU A 80 30.14 23.63 5.18
CA LEU A 80 30.94 23.40 3.97
C LEU A 80 31.14 21.92 3.62
N SER A 81 31.19 21.05 4.63
CA SER A 81 31.39 19.59 4.48
C SER A 81 30.08 18.85 4.23
N ASN A 82 28.96 19.41 4.72
CA ASN A 82 27.60 19.03 4.37
C ASN A 82 26.83 20.31 3.97
N PRO A 83 27.12 20.91 2.78
CA PRO A 83 26.07 21.71 2.17
C PRO A 83 24.86 20.80 2.15
N LEU A 84 23.71 21.26 2.66
CA LEU A 84 22.42 20.55 2.59
C LEU A 84 22.38 19.90 1.21
N SER A 85 22.72 18.61 1.15
CA SER A 85 23.14 18.03 -0.11
C SER A 85 21.85 18.00 -0.87
N LYS A 86 21.73 18.83 -1.91
CA LYS A 86 20.53 18.85 -2.74
C LYS A 86 20.24 17.40 -3.04
N ARG A 87 19.13 16.87 -2.50
CA ARG A 87 18.79 15.46 -2.70
C ARG A 87 18.87 15.23 -4.20
N THR A 88 19.66 14.25 -4.60
CA THR A 88 19.66 13.83 -6.00
C THR A 88 18.23 13.42 -6.29
N ASN A 89 17.57 14.14 -7.21
CA ASN A 89 16.22 13.82 -7.63
C ASN A 89 16.15 12.33 -7.99
N GLY A 90 14.99 11.72 -7.78
CA GLY A 90 14.81 10.27 -7.95
C GLY A 90 14.73 9.47 -6.66
N ALA A 91 14.59 10.11 -5.49
CA ALA A 91 14.18 9.40 -4.28
C ALA A 91 12.67 9.52 -4.04
N VAL A 92 12.14 8.50 -3.36
CA VAL A 92 10.77 8.48 -2.85
C VAL A 92 10.77 7.99 -1.41
N TYR A 93 10.12 8.75 -0.53
CA TYR A 93 9.89 8.34 0.84
C TYR A 93 8.62 7.50 0.90
N VAL A 94 8.71 6.29 1.45
CA VAL A 94 7.59 5.35 1.56
C VAL A 94 7.39 4.93 3.01
N CYS A 95 6.14 4.73 3.41
CA CYS A 95 5.77 4.28 4.75
C CYS A 95 4.78 3.13 4.69
N LYS A 96 4.89 2.22 5.66
CA LYS A 96 3.94 1.11 5.80
C LYS A 96 2.58 1.58 6.32
N GLY A 97 2.60 2.58 7.21
CA GLY A 97 1.41 3.24 7.70
C GLY A 97 0.91 4.35 6.77
N ILE A 98 -0.37 4.68 6.93
CA ILE A 98 -0.96 5.90 6.39
C ILE A 98 -0.42 7.12 7.16
N LYS A 99 -0.69 8.32 6.64
CA LYS A 99 -0.31 9.62 7.20
C LYS A 99 1.18 9.74 7.53
N PHE A 100 2.02 9.03 6.78
CA PHE A 100 3.45 8.96 7.02
C PHE A 100 3.78 8.52 8.47
N ASP A 101 3.00 7.60 9.02
CA ASP A 101 3.24 7.07 10.35
C ASP A 101 4.57 6.30 10.40
N ALA A 102 5.59 6.95 10.96
CA ALA A 102 6.92 6.41 11.10
C ALA A 102 7.01 5.24 12.08
N SER A 103 6.02 5.06 12.96
CA SER A 103 6.00 3.96 13.92
C SER A 103 5.76 2.60 13.26
N GLU A 104 5.09 2.58 12.11
CA GLU A 104 4.90 1.36 11.30
C GLU A 104 6.08 1.09 10.36
N GLY A 105 7.02 2.03 10.24
CA GLY A 105 8.23 1.92 9.45
C GLY A 105 8.15 2.69 8.14
N CYS A 106 9.14 3.55 7.94
CA CYS A 106 9.33 4.30 6.71
C CYS A 106 10.76 4.19 6.19
N LYS A 107 10.93 4.37 4.88
CA LYS A 107 12.22 4.28 4.21
C LYS A 107 12.28 5.26 3.05
N LEU A 108 13.45 5.84 2.85
CA LEU A 108 13.80 6.52 1.62
C LEU A 108 14.33 5.51 0.62
N ILE A 109 13.71 5.41 -0.55
CA ILE A 109 14.14 4.55 -1.65
C ILE A 109 14.72 5.44 -2.74
N TYR A 110 16.00 5.22 -3.04
CA TYR A 110 16.66 5.83 -4.20
C TYR A 110 16.41 4.97 -5.43
N THR A 111 15.95 5.61 -6.50
CA THR A 111 15.68 4.95 -7.78
C THR A 111 16.65 5.44 -8.85
N SER A 112 16.72 4.72 -9.96
CA SER A 112 17.44 5.14 -11.17
C SER A 112 16.44 5.69 -12.19
N PHE A 113 16.87 6.67 -13.00
CA PHE A 113 15.96 7.40 -13.90
C PHE A 113 15.24 6.45 -14.85
N ASN A 114 13.91 6.43 -14.76
CA ASN A 114 13.00 5.59 -15.53
C ASN A 114 13.31 4.08 -15.46
N ALA A 115 14.06 3.64 -14.45
CA ALA A 115 14.43 2.24 -14.26
C ALA A 115 13.54 1.60 -13.18
N PRO A 116 13.17 0.33 -13.34
CA PRO A 116 12.33 -0.37 -12.38
C PRO A 116 13.08 -0.67 -11.09
N THR A 117 12.46 -0.34 -9.97
CA THR A 117 12.91 -0.65 -8.62
C THR A 117 12.04 -1.79 -8.08
N ASN A 118 12.59 -3.00 -8.05
CA ASN A 118 11.90 -4.21 -7.60
C ASN A 118 11.79 -4.25 -6.07
N LEU A 119 10.56 -4.43 -5.55
CA LEU A 119 10.32 -4.57 -4.11
C LEU A 119 10.00 -6.00 -3.66
N VAL A 120 9.81 -6.96 -4.58
CA VAL A 120 9.23 -8.31 -4.30
C VAL A 120 9.91 -9.07 -3.15
N ASN A 121 11.23 -8.89 -2.97
CA ASN A 121 12.01 -9.54 -1.93
C ASN A 121 12.53 -8.54 -0.88
N THR A 122 11.74 -7.50 -0.59
CA THR A 122 12.07 -6.46 0.39
C THR A 122 10.98 -6.36 1.43
N ASP A 123 11.29 -5.75 2.59
CA ASP A 123 10.32 -5.49 3.66
C ASP A 123 9.23 -4.47 3.30
N TYR A 124 9.30 -3.91 2.08
CA TYR A 124 8.36 -2.93 1.54
C TYR A 124 7.52 -3.49 0.39
N ASN A 125 7.58 -4.80 0.12
CA ASN A 125 6.68 -5.46 -0.82
C ASN A 125 5.26 -5.52 -0.27
N ASN A 126 4.27 -5.02 -1.00
CA ASN A 126 2.85 -5.18 -0.65
C ASN A 126 2.49 -4.74 0.77
N VAL A 127 3.11 -3.66 1.24
CA VAL A 127 2.87 -3.08 2.58
C VAL A 127 2.91 -1.56 2.60
N ILE A 128 3.07 -0.90 1.46
CA ILE A 128 3.17 0.57 1.43
C ILE A 128 1.75 1.16 1.44
N SER A 129 1.51 2.07 2.40
CA SER A 129 0.22 2.76 2.56
C SER A 129 0.31 4.28 2.41
N SER A 130 1.51 4.86 2.38
CA SER A 130 1.74 6.26 2.04
C SER A 130 3.11 6.49 1.41
N ALA A 131 3.23 7.51 0.56
CA ALA A 131 4.49 7.85 -0.09
C ALA A 131 4.55 9.30 -0.56
N GLY A 132 5.76 9.86 -0.60
CA GLY A 132 6.05 11.20 -1.12
C GLY A 132 7.33 11.19 -1.95
N ALA A 133 7.22 11.60 -3.21
CA ALA A 133 8.38 11.76 -4.09
C ALA A 133 9.11 13.07 -3.76
N ASP A 134 10.42 13.10 -4.03
CA ASP A 134 11.20 14.34 -3.98
C ASP A 134 10.62 15.39 -4.93
N GLU A 135 10.90 16.66 -4.65
CA GLU A 135 10.48 17.78 -5.50
C GLU A 135 11.03 17.61 -6.93
N GLY A 136 10.17 17.80 -7.94
CA GLY A 136 10.51 17.57 -9.34
C GLY A 136 10.58 16.10 -9.76
N THR A 137 10.37 15.14 -8.85
CA THR A 137 10.31 13.71 -9.15
C THR A 137 8.86 13.25 -9.27
N VAL A 138 8.57 12.46 -10.31
CA VAL A 138 7.30 11.75 -10.51
C VAL A 138 7.58 10.26 -10.41
N CYS A 139 6.97 9.58 -9.44
CA CYS A 139 7.11 8.14 -9.26
C CYS A 139 5.82 7.41 -9.61
N GLN A 140 5.92 6.33 -10.36
CA GLN A 140 4.84 5.40 -10.66
C GLN A 140 5.02 4.15 -9.81
N PHE A 141 4.00 3.84 -9.02
CA PHE A 141 3.92 2.67 -8.17
C PHE A 141 3.09 1.63 -8.89
N TYR A 142 3.56 0.39 -8.91
CA TYR A 142 2.94 -0.71 -9.63
C TYR A 142 2.71 -1.89 -8.71
N ASP A 143 1.66 -2.66 -8.97
CA ASP A 143 1.26 -3.83 -8.18
C ASP A 143 2.01 -5.11 -8.55
N GLY A 144 2.87 -5.06 -9.57
CA GLY A 144 3.65 -6.22 -10.00
C GLY A 144 5.04 -5.87 -10.51
N PHE A 145 5.91 -6.87 -10.44
CA PHE A 145 7.22 -6.88 -11.08
C PHE A 145 7.36 -8.17 -11.88
N TYR A 146 7.47 -8.06 -13.21
CA TYR A 146 7.50 -9.20 -14.12
C TYR A 146 8.58 -8.99 -15.17
N ASN A 147 9.36 -10.03 -15.46
CA ASN A 147 10.37 -10.02 -16.52
C ASN A 147 11.38 -8.85 -16.43
N GLY A 148 11.69 -8.39 -15.22
CA GLY A 148 12.64 -7.31 -15.01
C GLY A 148 12.07 -5.89 -15.09
N ASP A 149 10.75 -5.72 -15.25
CA ASP A 149 10.11 -4.40 -15.30
C ASP A 149 8.88 -4.32 -14.38
N CYS A 150 8.45 -3.10 -14.07
CA CYS A 150 7.21 -2.87 -13.35
C CYS A 150 5.99 -3.11 -14.27
N GLY A 151 4.94 -3.70 -13.73
CA GLY A 151 3.68 -3.94 -14.44
C GLY A 151 2.55 -4.25 -13.48
N GLY A 152 1.47 -4.84 -13.99
CA GLY A 152 0.30 -5.21 -13.19
C GLY A 152 -0.99 -4.58 -13.70
N GLN A 153 -1.97 -4.40 -12.82
CA GLN A 153 -3.31 -3.92 -13.17
C GLN A 153 -3.38 -2.39 -13.34
N GLY A 154 -2.34 -1.65 -12.95
CA GLY A 154 -2.29 -0.20 -13.16
C GLY A 154 -1.04 0.44 -12.58
N SER A 155 -1.04 1.78 -12.50
CA SER A 155 -0.05 2.53 -11.75
C SER A 155 -0.66 3.65 -10.92
N LEU A 156 -0.07 3.90 -9.75
CA LEU A 156 -0.37 5.06 -8.92
C LEU A 156 0.78 6.08 -9.04
N TYR A 157 0.43 7.30 -9.42
CA TYR A 157 1.38 8.39 -9.53
C TYR A 157 1.59 9.06 -8.15
N ILE A 158 2.83 9.11 -7.71
CA ILE A 158 3.29 9.78 -6.49
C ILE A 158 4.18 10.95 -6.91
N ASN A 159 3.71 12.17 -6.62
CA ASN A 159 4.44 13.42 -6.82
C ASN A 159 4.64 14.09 -5.46
N HIS A 160 5.46 15.12 -5.38
CA HIS A 160 5.47 16.02 -4.22
C HIS A 160 4.11 16.74 -4.07
N PRO A 161 3.53 16.92 -2.86
CA PRO A 161 4.05 16.57 -1.53
C PRO A 161 3.83 15.10 -1.11
N GLY A 162 3.18 14.29 -1.94
CA GLY A 162 2.92 12.89 -1.69
C GLY A 162 1.44 12.56 -1.57
N LYS A 163 1.17 11.32 -1.19
CA LYS A 163 -0.14 10.77 -0.87
C LYS A 163 -0.03 10.11 0.48
N ASP A 164 -0.80 10.60 1.42
CA ASP A 164 -0.76 10.19 2.82
C ASP A 164 -1.64 8.97 3.09
N ASP A 165 -2.60 8.63 2.24
CA ASP A 165 -3.47 7.47 2.45
C ASP A 165 -3.81 6.77 1.13
N PHE A 166 -3.17 5.64 0.88
CA PHE A 166 -3.36 4.87 -0.35
C PHE A 166 -4.75 4.24 -0.47
N ARG A 167 -5.51 4.14 0.62
CA ARG A 167 -6.90 3.63 0.62
C ARG A 167 -7.86 4.54 -0.14
N GLN A 168 -7.49 5.80 -0.35
CA GLN A 168 -8.28 6.77 -1.10
C GLN A 168 -8.18 6.57 -2.62
N TYR A 169 -7.26 5.72 -3.08
CA TYR A 169 -6.97 5.54 -4.49
C TYR A 169 -7.42 4.16 -4.95
N SER A 170 -8.40 4.14 -5.84
CA SER A 170 -8.94 2.92 -6.43
C SER A 170 -7.88 2.15 -7.21
N TRP A 171 -7.84 0.83 -7.01
CA TRP A 171 -7.04 -0.11 -7.76
C TRP A 171 -7.93 -1.05 -8.57
N ASN A 172 -7.47 -1.45 -9.76
CA ASN A 172 -8.11 -2.42 -10.64
C ASN A 172 -9.62 -2.17 -10.81
N ASN A 173 -9.98 -1.01 -11.38
CA ASN A 173 -11.37 -0.61 -11.66
C ASN A 173 -12.30 -0.65 -10.43
N GLY A 174 -11.78 -0.38 -9.23
CA GLY A 174 -12.56 -0.38 -7.99
C GLY A 174 -12.66 -1.73 -7.30
N ALA A 175 -11.91 -2.75 -7.73
CA ALA A 175 -11.81 -4.02 -7.03
C ALA A 175 -11.10 -3.91 -5.66
N GLY A 176 -10.38 -2.81 -5.43
CA GLY A 176 -9.73 -2.52 -4.16
C GLY A 176 -9.10 -1.13 -4.14
N THR A 177 -8.10 -0.98 -3.29
CA THR A 177 -7.34 0.28 -3.17
C THR A 177 -5.86 0.02 -3.37
N TRP A 178 -5.08 1.08 -3.55
CA TRP A 178 -3.61 1.00 -3.67
C TRP A 178 -2.88 0.66 -2.36
N ASN A 179 -3.61 0.49 -1.25
CA ASN A 179 -3.03 0.13 0.04
C ASN A 179 -2.41 -1.26 -0.01
N ASP A 180 -1.16 -1.40 0.44
CA ASP A 180 -0.50 -2.70 0.63
C ASP A 180 -0.39 -3.58 -0.63
N ILE A 181 -0.34 -2.97 -1.83
CA ILE A 181 -0.20 -3.74 -3.08
C ILE A 181 1.05 -3.38 -3.89
N THR A 182 1.80 -2.35 -3.51
CA THR A 182 2.94 -1.90 -4.31
C THR A 182 4.08 -2.91 -4.28
N SER A 183 4.48 -3.40 -5.45
CA SER A 183 5.58 -4.35 -5.65
C SER A 183 6.72 -3.77 -6.50
N CYS A 184 6.53 -2.64 -7.18
CA CYS A 184 7.54 -2.02 -8.02
C CYS A 184 7.38 -0.50 -8.13
N ILE A 185 8.49 0.22 -8.28
CA ILE A 185 8.52 1.69 -8.41
C ILE A 185 9.37 2.10 -9.62
N LYS A 186 8.90 3.05 -10.43
CA LYS A 186 9.71 3.77 -11.44
C LYS A 186 9.58 5.25 -11.23
N CYS A 187 10.68 5.98 -11.14
CA CYS A 187 10.64 7.43 -11.02
C CYS A 187 11.33 8.13 -12.20
N THR A 188 10.87 9.32 -12.52
CA THR A 188 11.43 10.23 -13.54
C THR A 188 11.61 11.62 -12.94
N TRP A 189 12.68 12.32 -13.33
CA TRP A 189 13.05 13.65 -12.83
C TRP A 189 13.96 14.41 -13.78
#